data_AF-A0A0F5GZX4-F1
#
_entry.id   AF-A0A0F5GZX4-F1
#
_cell.length_a   1.000
_cell.length_b   1.000
_cell.length_c   1.000
_cell.angle_alpha   90.00
_cell.angle_beta   90.00
_cell.angle_gamma   90.00
#
_symmetry.space_group_name_H-M   'P 1'
#
loop_
_entity.id
_entity.type
_entity.pdbx_description
1 polymer ?
#
loop_
_entity_poly.entity_id
_entity_poly.type
_entity_poly.pdbx_seq_one_letter_code
_entity_poly.pdbx_strand_id
1 'polypeptide(L)'
;MSLTVKYFLIIFAVFFIFIVALGLFIIFWRNAKLSYFDKEIETLNNCFMNAKNEYNSTLKRLKKLNLKQTIYFDNLQKLFEINNKINELKDDFDEYKFFVLDLINKKKIFSLLKEKNKIRNYHENYEEINIDYKDVTGEINKYWNTIENVANVSFSALNLLREYLTSNKKKLINSYEYCFNQLNKLFNLTNQIENDKIEKNISNVAILISENEKRINLFCEKVDKLKKMEYTITTLLDQKLNNLKQLNISMHKINYLESQIISLKNLWVQENHNRTIKVIKDILNGIYSIEYKLYVEEKYINYWKMQIKLLSNIEEKIQKFTKIRQFLTEEQFNDLYSLLTSVYNHISLIYRQKHINLDDAYSLKKSFNDIRNIIDNTNKYIANSFAEKIVLENKKNIDFIYNNIILWMQDNYHLIENNNANFNLLISVQNEIKNKNNDAYDKNIFLDNLIHLFSKIFKDYLYVNMIKSIYDKYVFEYVNNDKFIIIKDVIDKNIATKKYDFAFNSLVKFIKRR
;
A
#
# COMPACT_ATOMS: atom_id res chain seq x y z
N MET A 1 10.36 -107.15 -5.25
CA MET A 1 11.62 -106.44 -5.59
C MET A 1 12.30 -106.05 -4.29
N SER A 2 13.49 -106.57 -3.98
CA SER A 2 14.17 -106.29 -2.70
C SER A 2 14.51 -104.80 -2.58
N LEU A 3 14.55 -104.26 -1.36
CA LEU A 3 14.91 -102.86 -1.11
C LEU A 3 16.24 -102.49 -1.80
N THR A 4 17.20 -103.41 -1.84
CA THR A 4 18.50 -103.24 -2.49
C THR A 4 18.40 -102.92 -3.98
N VAL A 5 17.51 -103.58 -4.72
CA VAL A 5 17.33 -103.33 -6.17
C VAL A 5 16.63 -101.98 -6.41
N LYS A 6 15.69 -101.59 -5.54
CA LYS A 6 15.06 -100.25 -5.62
C LYS A 6 16.06 -99.13 -5.37
N TYR A 7 16.92 -99.25 -4.34
CA TYR A 7 17.97 -98.24 -4.09
C TYR A 7 18.99 -98.17 -5.24
N PHE A 8 19.38 -99.32 -5.81
CA PHE A 8 20.29 -99.35 -6.94
C PHE A 8 19.72 -98.65 -8.18
N LEU A 9 18.43 -98.88 -8.50
CA LEU A 9 17.74 -98.17 -9.60
C LEU A 9 17.64 -96.66 -9.37
N ILE A 10 17.37 -96.23 -8.13
CA ILE A 10 17.32 -94.80 -7.80
C ILE A 10 18.71 -94.16 -7.97
N ILE A 11 19.76 -94.81 -7.46
CA ILE A 11 21.14 -94.32 -7.60
C ILE A 11 21.54 -94.27 -9.08
N PHE A 12 21.22 -95.30 -9.87
CA PHE A 12 21.49 -95.33 -11.30
C PHE A 12 20.73 -94.22 -12.06
N ALA A 13 19.46 -93.99 -11.72
CA ALA A 13 18.66 -92.91 -12.32
C ALA A 13 19.23 -91.52 -11.99
N VAL A 14 19.64 -91.29 -10.73
CA VAL A 14 20.28 -90.03 -10.31
C VAL A 14 21.63 -89.84 -11.03
N PHE A 15 22.43 -90.90 -11.14
CA PHE A 15 23.71 -90.86 -11.86
C PHE A 15 23.52 -90.59 -13.36
N PHE A 16 22.51 -91.19 -13.98
CA PHE A 16 22.17 -90.96 -15.38
C PHE A 16 21.70 -89.52 -15.63
N ILE A 17 20.82 -88.99 -14.77
CA ILE A 17 20.39 -87.58 -14.82
C ILE A 17 21.59 -86.65 -14.66
N PHE A 18 22.52 -86.95 -13.75
CA PHE A 18 23.74 -86.16 -13.56
C PHE A 18 24.63 -86.14 -14.82
N ILE A 19 24.85 -87.29 -15.47
CA ILE A 19 25.61 -87.37 -16.73
C ILE A 19 24.93 -86.57 -17.84
N VAL A 20 23.60 -86.68 -17.97
CA VAL A 20 22.83 -85.92 -18.97
C VAL A 20 22.92 -84.42 -18.70
N ALA A 21 22.77 -83.99 -17.45
CA ALA A 21 22.91 -82.59 -17.05
C ALA A 21 24.33 -82.05 -17.32
N LEU A 22 25.36 -82.85 -17.06
CA LEU A 22 26.76 -82.49 -17.30
C LEU A 22 27.06 -82.39 -18.81
N GLY A 23 26.49 -83.29 -19.62
CA GLY A 23 26.54 -83.23 -21.08
C GLY A 23 25.86 -81.98 -21.65
N LEU A 24 24.65 -81.65 -21.16
CA LEU A 24 23.93 -80.43 -21.54
C LEU A 24 24.70 -79.17 -21.12
N PHE A 25 25.30 -79.16 -19.93
CA PHE A 25 26.13 -78.06 -19.44
C PHE A 25 27.36 -77.84 -20.33
N ILE A 26 28.06 -78.91 -20.74
CA ILE A 26 29.20 -78.81 -21.66
C ILE A 26 28.77 -78.23 -23.00
N ILE A 27 27.63 -78.66 -23.56
CA ILE A 27 27.09 -78.14 -24.82
C ILE A 27 26.74 -76.65 -24.68
N PHE A 28 26.08 -76.27 -23.58
CA PHE A 28 25.72 -74.88 -23.31
C PHE A 28 26.94 -73.98 -23.14
N TRP A 29 27.91 -74.40 -22.32
CA TRP A 29 29.18 -73.68 -22.13
C TRP A 29 29.93 -73.49 -23.45
N ARG A 30 29.95 -74.53 -24.29
CA ARG A 30 30.56 -74.49 -25.61
C ARG A 30 29.86 -73.52 -26.55
N ASN A 31 28.53 -73.54 -26.62
CA ASN A 31 27.77 -72.58 -27.43
C ASN A 31 27.94 -71.14 -26.92
N ALA A 32 27.98 -70.94 -25.60
CA ALA A 32 28.23 -69.63 -25.00
C ALA A 32 29.62 -69.08 -25.37
N LYS A 33 30.67 -69.92 -25.37
CA LYS A 33 32.01 -69.52 -25.80
C LYS A 33 32.09 -69.21 -27.29
N LEU A 34 31.43 -69.99 -28.14
CA LEU A 34 31.38 -69.72 -29.58
C LEU A 34 30.66 -68.39 -29.86
N SER A 35 29.51 -68.16 -29.21
CA SER A 35 28.76 -66.90 -29.34
C SER A 35 29.55 -65.68 -28.83
N TYR A 36 30.39 -65.85 -27.80
CA TYR A 36 31.28 -64.80 -27.35
C TYR A 36 32.23 -64.34 -28.46
N PHE A 37 32.94 -65.26 -29.13
CA PHE A 37 33.85 -64.90 -30.21
C PHE A 37 33.13 -64.30 -31.42
N ASP A 38 31.95 -64.82 -31.76
CA ASP A 38 31.12 -64.27 -32.84
C ASP A 38 30.74 -62.81 -32.58
N LYS A 39 30.34 -62.49 -31.34
CA LYS A 39 30.04 -61.12 -30.89
C LYS A 39 31.25 -60.20 -30.90
N GLU A 40 32.42 -60.67 -30.47
CA GLU A 40 33.65 -59.87 -30.47
C GLU A 40 34.02 -59.46 -31.92
N ILE A 41 33.96 -60.43 -32.85
CA ILE A 41 34.19 -60.17 -34.28
C ILE A 41 33.15 -59.19 -34.84
N GLU A 42 31.86 -59.37 -34.52
CA GLU A 42 30.80 -58.47 -34.95
C GLU A 42 31.00 -57.05 -34.41
N THR A 43 31.37 -56.93 -33.12
CA THR A 43 31.60 -55.65 -32.45
C THR A 43 32.75 -54.90 -33.12
N LEU A 44 33.89 -55.57 -33.33
CA LEU A 44 35.05 -54.96 -33.98
C LEU A 44 34.76 -54.57 -35.45
N ASN A 45 34.01 -55.41 -36.17
CA ASN A 45 33.55 -55.10 -37.53
C ASN A 45 32.67 -53.83 -37.57
N ASN A 46 31.77 -53.67 -36.60
CA ASN A 46 30.94 -52.47 -36.46
C ASN A 46 31.79 -51.24 -36.12
N CYS A 47 32.80 -51.38 -35.25
CA CYS A 47 33.77 -50.33 -34.94
C CYS A 47 34.49 -49.81 -36.20
N PHE A 48 35.00 -50.70 -37.06
CA PHE A 48 35.64 -50.31 -38.32
C PHE A 48 34.67 -49.65 -39.32
N MET A 49 33.42 -50.11 -39.40
CA MET A 49 32.41 -49.50 -40.27
C MET A 49 32.05 -48.08 -39.82
N ASN A 50 31.87 -47.86 -38.52
CA ASN A 50 31.57 -46.55 -37.95
C ASN A 50 32.74 -45.58 -38.12
N ALA A 51 33.96 -46.03 -37.81
CA ALA A 51 35.18 -45.24 -38.02
C ALA A 51 35.31 -44.79 -39.48
N LYS A 52 35.07 -45.69 -40.44
CA LYS A 52 35.13 -45.34 -41.86
C LYS A 52 34.21 -44.16 -42.22
N ASN A 53 32.98 -44.12 -41.72
CA ASN A 53 32.04 -43.05 -42.05
C ASN A 53 32.43 -41.72 -41.38
N GLU A 54 32.75 -41.76 -40.09
CA GLU A 54 33.11 -40.59 -39.29
C GLU A 54 34.42 -39.97 -39.78
N TYR A 55 35.43 -40.80 -40.04
CA TYR A 55 36.77 -40.37 -40.42
C TYR A 55 36.75 -39.77 -41.82
N ASN A 56 36.03 -40.40 -42.76
CA ASN A 56 35.87 -39.85 -44.11
C ASN A 56 35.08 -38.53 -44.10
N SER A 57 34.10 -38.38 -43.21
CA SER A 57 33.36 -37.12 -43.04
C SER A 57 34.30 -36.01 -42.55
N THR A 58 35.06 -36.25 -41.48
CA THR A 58 35.99 -35.27 -40.91
C THR A 58 37.15 -34.96 -41.85
N LEU A 59 37.70 -35.96 -42.57
CA LEU A 59 38.70 -35.73 -43.62
C LEU A 59 38.14 -34.86 -44.75
N LYS A 60 36.90 -35.09 -45.20
CA LYS A 60 36.26 -34.23 -46.21
C LYS A 60 36.09 -32.80 -45.70
N ARG A 61 35.69 -32.61 -44.43
CA ARG A 61 35.58 -31.29 -43.79
C ARG A 61 36.94 -30.59 -43.76
N LEU A 62 37.98 -31.26 -43.29
CA LEU A 62 39.32 -30.69 -43.18
C LEU A 62 40.01 -30.44 -44.52
N LYS A 63 39.76 -31.27 -45.55
CA LYS A 63 40.24 -31.01 -46.92
C LYS A 63 39.74 -29.66 -47.45
N LYS A 64 38.49 -29.30 -47.15
CA LYS A 64 37.92 -28.01 -47.53
C LYS A 64 38.56 -26.83 -46.77
N LEU A 65 38.88 -27.03 -45.49
CA LEU A 65 39.50 -26.01 -44.63
C LEU A 65 40.98 -25.78 -44.95
N ASN A 66 41.74 -26.86 -45.16
CA ASN A 66 43.17 -26.83 -45.40
C ASN A 66 43.56 -25.97 -46.62
N LEU A 67 42.74 -25.99 -47.68
CA LEU A 67 42.94 -25.15 -48.86
C LEU A 67 42.99 -23.64 -48.56
N LYS A 68 42.46 -23.21 -47.42
CA LYS A 68 42.38 -21.78 -47.04
C LYS A 68 43.13 -21.42 -45.77
N GLN A 69 43.53 -22.39 -44.92
CA GLN A 69 44.18 -22.13 -43.62
C GLN A 69 45.28 -23.15 -43.29
N THR A 70 46.51 -22.68 -43.21
CA THR A 70 47.74 -23.48 -43.00
C THR A 70 47.78 -24.24 -41.67
N ILE A 71 47.15 -23.75 -40.59
CA ILE A 71 47.08 -24.44 -39.29
C ILE A 71 46.36 -25.81 -39.37
N TYR A 72 45.47 -26.00 -40.36
CA TYR A 72 44.72 -27.25 -40.54
C TYR A 72 45.46 -28.27 -41.41
N PHE A 73 46.59 -27.88 -42.00
CA PHE A 73 47.41 -28.75 -42.82
C PHE A 73 47.98 -29.90 -41.98
N ASP A 74 48.56 -29.59 -40.82
CA ASP A 74 49.18 -30.58 -39.93
C ASP A 74 48.16 -31.59 -39.39
N ASN A 75 46.97 -31.11 -38.99
CA ASN A 75 45.88 -31.97 -38.54
C ASN A 75 45.33 -32.86 -39.66
N LEU A 76 45.29 -32.35 -40.89
CA LEU A 76 44.87 -33.12 -42.06
C LEU A 76 45.89 -34.23 -42.40
N GLN A 77 47.18 -33.94 -42.31
CA GLN A 77 48.23 -34.94 -42.54
C GLN A 77 48.16 -36.06 -41.49
N LYS A 78 48.05 -35.72 -40.20
CA LYS A 78 47.87 -36.70 -39.12
C LYS A 78 46.62 -37.57 -39.32
N LEU A 79 45.52 -37.00 -39.82
CA LEU A 79 44.31 -37.78 -40.09
C LEU A 79 44.43 -38.72 -41.27
N PHE A 80 45.22 -38.37 -42.29
CA PHE A 80 45.56 -39.29 -43.37
C PHE A 80 46.36 -40.48 -42.84
N GLU A 81 47.35 -40.24 -41.98
CA GLU A 81 48.15 -41.28 -41.34
C GLU A 81 47.27 -42.21 -40.47
N ILE A 82 46.41 -41.64 -39.63
CA ILE A 82 45.44 -42.38 -38.81
C ILE A 82 44.49 -43.23 -39.68
N ASN A 83 43.98 -42.65 -40.78
CA ASN A 83 43.09 -43.37 -41.69
C ASN A 83 43.79 -44.52 -42.40
N ASN A 84 45.07 -44.35 -42.77
CA ASN A 84 45.87 -45.44 -43.33
C ASN A 84 46.09 -46.56 -42.30
N LYS A 85 46.50 -46.23 -41.07
CA LYS A 85 46.66 -47.21 -39.98
C LYS A 85 45.40 -48.02 -39.71
N ILE A 86 44.22 -47.38 -39.75
CA ILE A 86 42.95 -48.09 -39.58
C ILE A 86 42.60 -48.99 -40.76
N ASN A 87 42.88 -48.56 -42.00
CA ASN A 87 42.63 -49.40 -43.17
C ASN A 87 43.57 -50.61 -43.17
N GLU A 88 44.85 -50.43 -42.84
CA GLU A 88 45.82 -51.53 -42.67
C GLU A 88 45.36 -52.51 -41.58
N LEU A 89 45.01 -52.00 -40.39
CA LEU A 89 44.50 -52.84 -39.29
C LEU A 89 43.21 -53.58 -39.68
N LYS A 90 42.35 -52.94 -40.46
CA LYS A 90 41.10 -53.53 -40.95
C LYS A 90 41.36 -54.62 -41.97
N ASP A 91 42.22 -54.38 -42.96
CA ASP A 91 42.53 -55.35 -44.00
C ASP A 91 43.15 -56.62 -43.37
N ASP A 92 44.09 -56.43 -42.44
CA ASP A 92 44.67 -57.51 -41.62
C ASP A 92 43.59 -58.26 -40.81
N PHE A 93 42.64 -57.52 -40.22
CA PHE A 93 41.55 -58.12 -39.45
C PHE A 93 40.57 -58.88 -40.34
N ASP A 94 40.22 -58.37 -41.52
CA ASP A 94 39.29 -59.00 -42.45
C ASP A 94 39.86 -60.34 -42.96
N GLU A 95 41.17 -60.42 -43.21
CA GLU A 95 41.84 -61.70 -43.51
C GLU A 95 41.76 -62.69 -42.33
N TYR A 96 42.04 -62.21 -41.12
CA TYR A 96 42.02 -63.03 -39.91
C TYR A 96 40.59 -63.46 -39.50
N LYS A 97 39.60 -62.62 -39.76
CA LYS A 97 38.18 -62.84 -39.47
C LYS A 97 37.65 -64.09 -40.14
N PHE A 98 38.01 -64.34 -41.41
CA PHE A 98 37.59 -65.57 -42.10
C PHE A 98 38.10 -66.83 -41.41
N PHE A 99 39.34 -66.81 -40.92
CA PHE A 99 39.92 -67.91 -40.15
C PHE A 99 39.15 -68.14 -38.83
N VAL A 100 38.85 -67.07 -38.08
CA VAL A 100 38.10 -67.17 -36.82
C VAL A 100 36.67 -67.68 -37.06
N LEU A 101 35.98 -67.18 -38.08
CA LEU A 101 34.63 -67.63 -38.45
C LEU A 101 34.61 -69.11 -38.88
N ASP A 102 35.62 -69.59 -39.61
CA ASP A 102 35.75 -71.01 -39.94
C ASP A 102 35.92 -71.88 -38.68
N LEU A 103 36.71 -71.44 -37.71
CA LEU A 103 36.86 -72.12 -36.42
C LEU A 103 35.56 -72.15 -35.60
N ILE A 104 34.77 -71.07 -35.62
CA ILE A 104 33.44 -70.99 -34.99
C ILE A 104 32.50 -72.00 -35.66
N ASN A 105 32.41 -71.99 -36.99
CA ASN A 105 31.56 -72.91 -37.77
C ASN A 105 31.92 -74.37 -37.54
N LYS A 106 33.23 -74.69 -37.45
CA LYS A 106 33.74 -76.04 -37.14
C LYS A 106 33.68 -76.39 -35.64
N LYS A 107 33.17 -75.49 -34.79
CA LYS A 107 33.03 -75.65 -33.32
C LYS A 107 34.35 -75.98 -32.62
N LYS A 108 35.49 -75.48 -33.11
CA LYS A 108 36.84 -75.76 -32.59
C LYS A 108 37.23 -74.83 -31.43
N ILE A 109 36.64 -75.04 -30.25
CA ILE A 109 36.83 -74.15 -29.08
C ILE A 109 38.28 -74.03 -28.63
N PHE A 110 39.01 -75.14 -28.50
CA PHE A 110 40.40 -75.06 -28.01
C PHE A 110 41.30 -74.27 -28.95
N SER A 111 41.03 -74.31 -30.25
CA SER A 111 41.70 -73.45 -31.24
C SER A 111 41.31 -71.98 -31.04
N LEU A 112 40.01 -71.67 -30.90
CA LEU A 112 39.54 -70.31 -30.65
C LEU A 112 40.08 -69.71 -29.34
N LEU A 113 40.24 -70.51 -28.29
CA LEU A 113 40.82 -70.04 -27.02
C LEU A 113 42.28 -69.61 -27.16
N LYS A 114 43.05 -70.21 -28.08
CA LYS A 114 44.43 -69.77 -28.38
C LYS A 114 44.45 -68.43 -29.11
N GLU A 115 43.43 -68.18 -29.93
CA GLU A 115 43.26 -66.97 -30.72
C GLU A 115 42.74 -65.75 -29.92
N LYS A 116 42.23 -65.97 -28.70
CA LYS A 116 41.63 -64.92 -27.88
C LYS A 116 42.53 -63.68 -27.70
N ASN A 117 43.81 -63.89 -27.43
CA ASN A 117 44.75 -62.77 -27.23
C ASN A 117 44.94 -61.96 -28.53
N LYS A 118 44.93 -62.63 -29.68
CA LYS A 118 45.09 -61.95 -30.96
C LYS A 118 43.86 -61.10 -31.30
N ILE A 119 42.64 -61.59 -31.06
CA ILE A 119 41.40 -60.80 -31.19
C ILE A 119 41.42 -59.58 -30.25
N ARG A 120 41.85 -59.79 -29.00
CA ARG A 120 41.99 -58.70 -28.03
C ARG A 120 43.00 -57.65 -28.49
N ASN A 121 44.14 -58.05 -29.06
CA ASN A 121 45.12 -57.11 -29.60
C ASN A 121 44.53 -56.25 -30.73
N TYR A 122 43.68 -56.80 -31.61
CA TYR A 122 42.99 -55.99 -32.62
C TYR A 122 42.07 -54.93 -32.00
N HIS A 123 41.37 -55.27 -30.90
CA HIS A 123 40.57 -54.30 -30.15
C HIS A 123 41.43 -53.19 -29.54
N GLU A 124 42.51 -53.56 -28.84
CA GLU A 124 43.42 -52.60 -28.19
C GLU A 124 44.06 -51.66 -29.23
N ASN A 125 44.53 -52.20 -30.36
CA ASN A 125 45.10 -51.41 -31.45
C ASN A 125 44.06 -50.45 -32.07
N TYR A 126 42.81 -50.91 -32.25
CA TYR A 126 41.74 -50.04 -32.74
C TYR A 126 41.45 -48.92 -31.75
N GLU A 127 41.37 -49.22 -30.46
CA GLU A 127 41.12 -48.21 -29.41
C GLU A 127 42.22 -47.15 -29.37
N GLU A 128 43.50 -47.56 -29.47
CA GLU A 128 44.63 -46.64 -29.51
C GLU A 128 44.54 -45.68 -30.71
N ILE A 129 44.31 -46.20 -31.92
CA ILE A 129 44.16 -45.37 -33.12
C ILE A 129 42.91 -44.46 -33.01
N ASN A 130 41.84 -44.91 -32.36
CA ASN A 130 40.64 -44.12 -32.14
C ASN A 130 40.84 -43.00 -31.10
N ILE A 131 41.70 -43.20 -30.10
CA ILE A 131 42.11 -42.13 -29.17
C ILE A 131 42.85 -41.05 -29.93
N ASP A 132 43.86 -41.41 -30.74
CA ASP A 132 44.60 -40.47 -31.58
C ASP A 132 43.68 -39.68 -32.52
N TYR A 133 42.69 -40.36 -33.13
CA TYR A 133 41.68 -39.71 -33.96
C TYR A 133 40.86 -38.67 -33.19
N LYS A 134 40.37 -39.02 -32.00
CA LYS A 134 39.56 -38.12 -31.18
C LYS A 134 40.36 -36.90 -30.73
N ASP A 135 41.63 -37.07 -30.41
CA ASP A 135 42.50 -35.97 -29.99
C ASP A 135 42.74 -34.97 -31.12
N VAL A 136 42.97 -35.44 -32.35
CA VAL A 136 43.18 -34.57 -33.52
C VAL A 136 41.90 -33.88 -33.97
N THR A 137 40.74 -34.52 -33.80
CA THR A 137 39.47 -34.04 -34.37
C THR A 137 38.55 -33.34 -33.36
N GLY A 138 38.75 -33.54 -32.06
CA GLY A 138 37.81 -33.17 -31.02
C GLY A 138 37.39 -31.70 -31.05
N GLU A 139 38.36 -30.77 -31.12
CA GLU A 139 38.05 -29.34 -31.15
C GLU A 139 37.39 -28.90 -32.46
N ILE A 140 37.89 -29.39 -33.59
CA ILE A 140 37.41 -29.01 -34.93
C ILE A 140 35.98 -29.49 -35.14
N ASN A 141 35.70 -30.75 -34.83
CA ASN A 141 34.35 -31.29 -34.92
C ASN A 141 33.41 -30.59 -33.93
N LYS A 142 33.87 -30.25 -32.72
CA LYS A 142 33.09 -29.48 -31.74
C LYS A 142 32.71 -28.10 -32.27
N TYR A 143 33.66 -27.32 -32.78
CA TYR A 143 33.37 -25.99 -33.34
C TYR A 143 32.49 -26.07 -34.59
N TRP A 144 32.75 -27.03 -35.48
CA TRP A 144 31.95 -27.25 -36.69
C TRP A 144 30.49 -27.58 -36.35
N ASN A 145 30.28 -28.53 -35.45
CA ASN A 145 28.94 -28.92 -35.00
C ASN A 145 28.24 -27.77 -34.27
N THR A 146 28.98 -26.94 -33.51
CA THR A 146 28.44 -25.72 -32.90
C THR A 146 27.91 -24.77 -33.96
N ILE A 147 28.70 -24.51 -35.01
CA ILE A 147 28.29 -23.63 -36.11
C ILE A 147 27.04 -24.15 -36.82
N GLU A 148 27.01 -25.43 -37.19
CA GLU A 148 25.87 -26.02 -37.89
C GLU A 148 24.59 -26.00 -37.04
N ASN A 149 24.68 -26.38 -35.77
CA ASN A 149 23.53 -26.39 -34.87
C ASN A 149 23.01 -24.99 -34.59
N VAL A 150 23.91 -24.04 -34.26
CA VAL A 150 23.52 -22.66 -33.95
C VAL A 150 22.99 -21.93 -35.19
N ALA A 151 23.56 -22.18 -36.38
CA ALA A 151 23.05 -21.63 -37.63
C ALA A 151 21.61 -22.11 -37.90
N ASN A 152 21.36 -23.41 -37.78
CA ASN A 152 20.04 -23.99 -38.00
C ASN A 152 18.99 -23.41 -37.03
N VAL A 153 19.32 -23.30 -35.74
CA VAL A 153 18.45 -22.67 -34.74
C VAL A 153 18.21 -21.20 -35.06
N SER A 154 19.26 -20.47 -35.43
CA SER A 154 19.18 -19.05 -35.79
C SER A 154 18.28 -18.81 -37.00
N PHE A 155 18.41 -19.59 -38.07
CA PHE A 155 17.54 -19.47 -39.25
C PHE A 155 16.10 -19.85 -38.94
N SER A 156 15.88 -20.90 -38.15
CA SER A 156 14.54 -21.29 -37.70
C SER A 156 13.87 -20.13 -36.94
N ALA A 157 14.55 -19.54 -35.97
CA ALA A 157 14.06 -18.41 -35.20
C ALA A 157 13.78 -17.18 -36.10
N LEU A 158 14.68 -16.86 -37.03
CA LEU A 158 14.51 -15.73 -37.95
C LEU A 158 13.36 -15.94 -38.94
N ASN A 159 13.13 -17.16 -39.42
CA ASN A 159 12.01 -17.48 -40.30
C ASN A 159 10.67 -17.37 -39.56
N LEU A 160 10.59 -17.92 -38.34
CA LEU A 160 9.41 -17.74 -37.48
C LEU A 160 9.14 -16.27 -37.18
N LEU A 161 10.18 -15.49 -36.91
CA LEU A 161 10.05 -14.05 -36.70
C LEU A 161 9.56 -13.33 -37.97
N ARG A 162 10.02 -13.76 -39.15
CA ARG A 162 9.60 -13.22 -40.44
C ARG A 162 8.11 -13.48 -40.68
N GLU A 163 7.65 -14.72 -40.49
CA GLU A 163 6.23 -15.10 -40.57
C GLU A 163 5.35 -14.33 -39.58
N TYR A 164 5.86 -14.14 -38.37
CA TYR A 164 5.17 -13.36 -37.35
C TYR A 164 5.01 -11.90 -37.75
N LEU A 165 6.09 -11.26 -38.21
CA LEU A 165 6.08 -9.85 -38.63
C LEU A 165 5.15 -9.63 -39.83
N THR A 166 5.20 -10.51 -40.85
CA THR A 166 4.32 -10.41 -42.02
C THR A 166 2.85 -10.57 -41.63
N SER A 167 2.52 -11.57 -40.81
CA SER A 167 1.16 -11.81 -40.32
C SER A 167 0.61 -10.68 -39.44
N ASN A 168 1.49 -9.97 -38.74
CA ASN A 168 1.12 -8.87 -37.83
C ASN A 168 1.42 -7.48 -38.40
N LYS A 169 1.69 -7.34 -39.70
CA LYS A 169 2.03 -6.04 -40.34
C LYS A 169 1.02 -4.94 -40.01
N LYS A 170 -0.29 -5.26 -40.02
CA LYS A 170 -1.37 -4.32 -39.67
C LYS A 170 -1.38 -3.89 -38.20
N LYS A 171 -0.79 -4.66 -37.29
CA LYS A 171 -0.69 -4.35 -35.85
C LYS A 171 0.64 -3.66 -35.51
N LEU A 172 1.59 -3.67 -36.44
CA LEU A 172 2.94 -3.10 -36.31
C LEU A 172 3.17 -2.02 -37.38
N ILE A 173 2.17 -1.21 -37.69
CA ILE A 173 2.19 -0.23 -38.80
C ILE A 173 3.45 0.66 -38.75
N ASN A 174 3.83 1.14 -37.57
CA ASN A 174 4.94 2.08 -37.40
C ASN A 174 6.27 1.37 -37.14
N SER A 175 6.27 0.20 -36.49
CA SER A 175 7.50 -0.52 -36.16
C SER A 175 7.89 -1.63 -37.15
N TYR A 176 7.01 -2.00 -38.09
CA TYR A 176 7.22 -3.10 -39.02
C TYR A 176 8.48 -2.92 -39.86
N GLU A 177 8.66 -1.77 -40.52
CA GLU A 177 9.82 -1.54 -41.39
C GLU A 177 11.14 -1.63 -40.63
N TYR A 178 11.19 -1.04 -39.43
CA TYR A 178 12.35 -1.16 -38.55
C TYR A 178 12.63 -2.62 -38.21
N CYS A 179 11.60 -3.38 -37.78
CA CYS A 179 11.76 -4.77 -37.40
C CYS A 179 12.19 -5.65 -38.58
N PHE A 180 11.58 -5.45 -39.75
CA PHE A 180 11.88 -6.21 -40.95
C PHE A 180 13.30 -5.94 -41.47
N ASN A 181 13.76 -4.68 -41.42
CA ASN A 181 15.12 -4.31 -41.78
C ASN A 181 16.16 -4.93 -40.83
N GLN A 182 15.90 -4.94 -39.53
CA GLN A 182 16.79 -5.58 -38.55
C GLN A 182 16.80 -7.11 -38.72
N LEU A 183 15.64 -7.72 -38.98
CA LEU A 183 15.55 -9.15 -39.30
C LEU A 183 16.43 -9.50 -40.51
N ASN A 184 16.34 -8.73 -41.59
CA ASN A 184 17.14 -8.97 -42.80
C ASN A 184 18.64 -8.79 -42.54
N LYS A 185 19.04 -7.82 -41.70
CA LYS A 185 20.44 -7.66 -41.28
C LYS A 185 20.94 -8.89 -40.51
N LEU A 186 20.17 -9.39 -39.54
CA LEU A 186 20.52 -10.58 -38.77
C LEU A 186 20.56 -11.85 -39.62
N PHE A 187 19.63 -11.98 -40.58
CA PHE A 187 19.61 -13.09 -41.53
C PHE A 187 20.85 -13.10 -42.42
N ASN A 188 21.18 -11.95 -43.02
CA ASN A 188 22.37 -11.81 -43.85
C ASN A 188 23.67 -12.03 -43.06
N LEU A 189 23.73 -11.54 -41.82
CA LEU A 189 24.88 -11.76 -40.95
C LEU A 189 25.03 -13.25 -40.58
N THR A 190 23.93 -13.97 -40.31
CA THR A 190 23.96 -15.42 -40.06
C THR A 190 24.50 -16.18 -41.27
N ASN A 191 23.99 -15.87 -42.48
CA ASN A 191 24.49 -16.42 -43.74
C ASN A 191 26.00 -16.15 -43.92
N GLN A 192 26.44 -14.92 -43.64
CA GLN A 192 27.84 -14.54 -43.79
C GLN A 192 28.74 -15.30 -42.82
N ILE A 193 28.37 -15.39 -41.54
CA ILE A 193 29.15 -16.13 -40.53
C ILE A 193 29.17 -17.63 -40.86
N GLU A 194 28.08 -18.20 -41.38
CA GLU A 194 28.08 -19.59 -41.81
C GLU A 194 29.04 -19.81 -43.00
N ASN A 195 29.07 -18.91 -43.97
CA ASN A 195 30.01 -19.00 -45.10
C ASN A 195 31.47 -18.84 -44.64
N ASP A 196 31.71 -18.00 -43.63
CA ASP A 196 33.03 -17.80 -43.03
C ASP A 196 33.59 -19.10 -42.40
N LYS A 197 32.78 -20.13 -42.13
CA LYS A 197 33.25 -21.43 -41.60
C LYS A 197 34.27 -22.11 -42.50
N ILE A 198 34.29 -21.78 -43.79
CA ILE A 198 35.23 -22.33 -44.78
C ILE A 198 36.48 -21.45 -44.90
N GLU A 199 36.36 -20.15 -44.65
CA GLU A 199 37.38 -19.15 -44.97
C GLU A 199 38.17 -18.65 -43.77
N LYS A 200 37.56 -18.65 -42.58
CA LYS A 200 38.13 -18.12 -41.33
C LYS A 200 38.33 -19.20 -40.28
N ASN A 201 39.12 -18.88 -39.25
CA ASN A 201 39.37 -19.80 -38.15
C ASN A 201 38.06 -20.25 -37.51
N ILE A 202 37.82 -21.56 -37.50
CA ILE A 202 36.55 -22.16 -37.09
C ILE A 202 36.17 -21.84 -35.64
N SER A 203 37.16 -21.69 -34.75
CA SER A 203 36.92 -21.32 -33.35
C SER A 203 36.33 -19.92 -33.23
N ASN A 204 36.88 -18.96 -33.99
CA ASN A 204 36.37 -17.59 -34.06
C ASN A 204 34.96 -17.54 -34.68
N VAL A 205 34.72 -18.34 -35.74
CA VAL A 205 33.40 -18.44 -36.36
C VAL A 205 32.37 -19.00 -35.39
N ALA A 206 32.73 -20.02 -34.60
CA ALA A 206 31.85 -20.57 -33.56
C ALA A 206 31.50 -19.54 -32.48
N ILE A 207 32.45 -18.69 -32.07
CA ILE A 207 32.16 -17.59 -31.14
C ILE A 207 31.22 -16.56 -31.78
N LEU A 208 31.52 -16.11 -33.00
CA LEU A 208 30.73 -15.11 -33.71
C LEU A 208 29.29 -15.55 -33.95
N ILE A 209 29.07 -16.82 -34.30
CA ILE A 209 27.71 -17.32 -34.56
C ILE A 209 26.90 -17.44 -33.26
N SER A 210 27.53 -17.87 -32.15
CA SER A 210 26.88 -17.87 -30.84
C SER A 210 26.58 -16.46 -30.32
N GLU A 211 27.43 -15.47 -30.59
CA GLU A 211 27.12 -14.08 -30.29
C GLU A 211 25.94 -13.55 -31.13
N ASN A 212 25.90 -13.91 -32.41
CA ASN A 212 24.79 -13.53 -33.28
C ASN A 212 23.47 -14.20 -32.86
N GLU A 213 23.49 -15.46 -32.43
CA GLU A 213 22.34 -16.14 -31.84
C GLU A 213 21.78 -15.36 -30.64
N LYS A 214 22.65 -14.92 -29.71
CA LYS A 214 22.23 -14.06 -28.59
C LYS A 214 21.58 -12.77 -29.07
N ARG A 215 22.10 -12.14 -30.12
CA ARG A 215 21.49 -10.94 -30.73
C ARG A 215 20.12 -11.22 -31.34
N ILE A 216 19.96 -12.37 -32.00
CA ILE A 216 18.67 -12.81 -32.56
C ILE A 216 17.66 -13.02 -31.43
N ASN A 217 18.03 -13.72 -30.36
CA ASN A 217 17.15 -13.96 -29.22
C ASN A 217 16.71 -12.64 -28.56
N LEU A 218 17.65 -11.72 -28.30
CA LEU A 218 17.34 -10.38 -27.78
C LEU A 218 16.44 -9.58 -28.73
N PHE A 219 16.62 -9.74 -30.04
CA PHE A 219 15.78 -9.08 -31.03
C PHE A 219 14.36 -9.65 -31.04
N CYS A 220 14.19 -10.97 -30.93
CA CYS A 220 12.88 -11.60 -30.75
C CYS A 220 12.14 -11.05 -29.53
N GLU A 221 12.80 -10.95 -28.38
CA GLU A 221 12.21 -10.33 -27.18
C GLU A 221 11.84 -8.86 -27.40
N LYS A 222 12.68 -8.12 -28.13
CA LYS A 222 12.41 -6.72 -28.47
C LYS A 222 11.17 -6.58 -29.34
N VAL A 223 10.95 -7.46 -30.31
CA VAL A 223 9.76 -7.42 -31.18
C VAL A 223 8.47 -7.63 -30.38
N ASP A 224 8.44 -8.55 -29.41
CA ASP A 224 7.26 -8.71 -28.53
C ASP A 224 6.98 -7.44 -27.71
N LYS A 225 8.04 -6.82 -27.17
CA LYS A 225 7.93 -5.55 -26.42
C LYS A 225 7.45 -4.40 -27.32
N LEU A 226 7.96 -4.28 -28.54
CA LEU A 226 7.56 -3.25 -29.51
C LEU A 226 6.08 -3.37 -29.88
N LYS A 227 5.55 -4.59 -30.03
CA LYS A 227 4.12 -4.79 -30.29
C LYS A 227 3.23 -4.22 -29.18
N LYS A 228 3.56 -4.50 -27.92
CA LYS A 228 2.82 -4.00 -26.75
C LYS A 228 2.89 -2.47 -26.68
N MET A 229 4.07 -1.90 -26.97
CA MET A 229 4.25 -0.45 -27.04
C MET A 229 3.44 0.18 -28.15
N GLU A 230 3.46 -0.40 -29.35
CA GLU A 230 2.74 0.14 -30.49
C GLU A 230 1.24 0.21 -30.21
N TYR A 231 0.66 -0.86 -29.67
CA TYR A 231 -0.74 -0.86 -29.25
C TYR A 231 -1.01 0.21 -28.19
N THR A 232 -0.12 0.34 -27.19
CA THR A 232 -0.30 1.34 -26.14
C THR A 232 -0.29 2.75 -26.71
N ILE A 233 0.70 3.07 -27.55
CA ILE A 233 0.93 4.41 -28.10
C ILE A 233 -0.11 4.80 -29.15
N THR A 234 -0.48 3.87 -30.03
CA THR A 234 -1.35 4.16 -31.18
C THR A 234 -2.82 3.89 -30.93
N THR A 235 -3.16 3.11 -29.90
CA THR A 235 -4.55 2.72 -29.63
C THR A 235 -4.98 3.13 -28.22
N LEU A 236 -4.34 2.59 -27.18
CA LEU A 236 -4.81 2.78 -25.80
C LEU A 236 -4.78 4.25 -25.34
N LEU A 237 -3.68 4.95 -25.61
CA LEU A 237 -3.52 6.35 -25.20
C LEU A 237 -4.55 7.27 -25.90
N ASP A 238 -4.74 7.10 -27.20
CA ASP A 238 -5.75 7.85 -27.96
C ASP A 238 -7.16 7.57 -27.46
N GLN A 239 -7.51 6.30 -27.20
CA GLN A 239 -8.82 5.92 -26.67
C GLN A 239 -9.09 6.59 -25.33
N LYS A 240 -8.15 6.50 -24.39
CA LYS A 240 -8.29 7.15 -23.07
C LYS A 240 -8.38 8.67 -23.18
N LEU A 241 -7.59 9.28 -24.05
CA LEU A 241 -7.61 10.72 -24.26
C LEU A 241 -8.93 11.19 -24.89
N ASN A 242 -9.46 10.46 -25.88
CA ASN A 242 -10.74 10.78 -26.52
C ASN A 242 -11.91 10.68 -25.53
N ASN A 243 -11.90 9.69 -24.65
CA ASN A 243 -12.90 9.59 -23.58
C ASN A 243 -12.85 10.82 -22.65
N LEU A 244 -11.66 11.33 -22.33
CA LEU A 244 -11.52 12.54 -21.53
C LEU A 244 -11.94 13.81 -22.27
N LYS A 245 -11.66 13.91 -23.58
CA LYS A 245 -12.07 15.05 -24.42
C LYS A 245 -13.58 15.25 -24.42
N GLN A 246 -14.36 14.16 -24.43
CA GLN A 246 -15.83 14.21 -24.38
C GLN A 246 -16.36 14.89 -23.11
N LEU A 247 -15.56 14.95 -22.05
CA LEU A 247 -15.95 15.53 -20.76
C LEU A 247 -15.65 17.04 -20.67
N ASN A 248 -14.92 17.62 -21.62
CA ASN A 248 -14.56 19.06 -21.66
C ASN A 248 -13.87 19.62 -20.39
N ILE A 249 -13.29 18.77 -19.53
CA ILE A 249 -12.68 19.17 -18.26
C ILE A 249 -11.16 19.18 -18.37
N SER A 250 -10.51 20.20 -17.78
CA SER A 250 -9.04 20.35 -17.79
C SER A 250 -8.43 20.38 -19.20
N MET A 251 -9.09 21.05 -20.15
CA MET A 251 -8.74 21.01 -21.57
C MET A 251 -7.28 21.39 -21.87
N HIS A 252 -6.69 22.34 -21.14
CA HIS A 252 -5.27 22.66 -21.25
C HIS A 252 -4.37 21.44 -20.99
N LYS A 253 -4.67 20.66 -19.95
CA LYS A 253 -3.89 19.46 -19.60
C LYS A 253 -4.14 18.33 -20.59
N ILE A 254 -5.36 18.20 -21.10
CA ILE A 254 -5.70 17.25 -22.17
C ILE A 254 -4.91 17.58 -23.45
N ASN A 255 -4.89 18.85 -23.87
CA ASN A 255 -4.15 19.30 -25.05
C ASN A 255 -2.63 19.10 -24.90
N TYR A 256 -2.11 19.27 -23.68
CA TYR A 256 -0.71 18.97 -23.37
C TYR A 256 -0.40 17.46 -23.49
N LEU A 257 -1.29 16.60 -22.96
CA LEU A 257 -1.13 15.15 -23.10
C LEU A 257 -1.25 14.71 -24.57
N GLU A 258 -2.12 15.36 -25.35
CA GLU A 258 -2.24 15.13 -26.79
C GLU A 258 -0.94 15.41 -27.53
N SER A 259 -0.31 16.56 -27.27
CA SER A 259 0.95 16.92 -27.92
C SER A 259 2.08 15.96 -27.54
N GLN A 260 2.11 15.48 -26.30
CA GLN A 260 3.04 14.43 -25.88
C GLN A 260 2.80 13.11 -26.61
N ILE A 261 1.55 12.68 -26.78
CA ILE A 261 1.19 11.45 -27.51
C ILE A 261 1.61 11.57 -28.98
N ILE A 262 1.38 12.73 -29.62
CA ILE A 262 1.80 12.99 -31.01
C ILE A 262 3.33 12.91 -31.13
N SER A 263 4.06 13.56 -30.21
CA SER A 263 5.53 13.50 -30.19
C SER A 263 6.03 12.06 -30.00
N LEU A 264 5.40 11.32 -29.10
CA LEU A 264 5.74 9.92 -28.83
C LEU A 264 5.52 9.03 -30.06
N LYS A 265 4.39 9.18 -30.77
CA LYS A 265 4.10 8.43 -32.01
C LYS A 265 5.17 8.58 -33.08
N ASN A 266 5.82 9.74 -33.17
CA ASN A 266 6.82 10.02 -34.19
C ASN A 266 8.22 9.47 -33.84
N LEU A 267 8.56 9.33 -32.56
CA LEU A 267 9.94 9.07 -32.12
C LEU A 267 10.15 7.69 -31.49
N TRP A 268 9.10 7.03 -31.01
CA TRP A 268 9.22 5.86 -30.13
C TRP A 268 9.96 4.65 -30.72
N VAL A 269 9.94 4.46 -32.05
CA VAL A 269 10.60 3.33 -32.72
C VAL A 269 12.12 3.46 -32.67
N GLN A 270 12.64 4.69 -32.69
CA GLN A 270 14.07 5.00 -32.78
C GLN A 270 14.71 5.28 -31.41
N GLU A 271 13.91 5.59 -30.39
CA GLU A 271 14.40 5.88 -29.05
C GLU A 271 14.77 4.62 -28.23
N ASN A 272 15.51 4.85 -27.14
CA ASN A 272 15.76 3.81 -26.15
C ASN A 272 14.44 3.36 -25.50
N HIS A 273 14.21 2.05 -25.50
CA HIS A 273 13.03 1.40 -24.93
C HIS A 273 12.64 1.91 -23.52
N ASN A 274 13.62 2.06 -22.61
CA ASN A 274 13.35 2.50 -21.24
C ASN A 274 12.87 3.95 -21.18
N ARG A 275 13.38 4.80 -22.08
CA ARG A 275 12.93 6.20 -22.21
C ARG A 275 11.49 6.25 -22.70
N THR A 276 11.17 5.48 -23.74
CA THR A 276 9.80 5.35 -24.25
C THR A 276 8.82 4.88 -23.17
N ILE A 277 9.18 3.85 -22.38
CA ILE A 277 8.35 3.39 -21.26
C ILE A 277 8.09 4.51 -20.27
N LYS A 278 9.11 5.28 -19.90
CA LYS A 278 8.98 6.37 -18.94
C LYS A 278 7.97 7.41 -19.44
N VAL A 279 8.08 7.83 -20.70
CA VAL A 279 7.13 8.77 -21.31
C VAL A 279 5.70 8.22 -21.33
N ILE A 280 5.51 6.95 -21.69
CA ILE A 280 4.17 6.30 -21.62
C ILE A 280 3.61 6.35 -20.20
N LYS A 281 4.43 6.04 -19.18
CA LYS A 281 4.00 6.07 -17.77
C LYS A 281 3.62 7.49 -17.34
N ASP A 282 4.39 8.50 -17.74
CA ASP A 282 4.10 9.89 -17.41
C ASP A 282 2.77 10.35 -18.03
N ILE A 283 2.51 9.99 -19.29
CA ILE A 283 1.22 10.26 -19.96
C ILE A 283 0.07 9.54 -19.23
N LEU A 284 0.22 8.25 -18.93
CA LEU A 284 -0.80 7.46 -18.23
C LEU A 284 -1.08 8.02 -16.83
N ASN A 285 -0.07 8.45 -16.08
CA ASN A 285 -0.24 9.13 -14.80
C ASN A 285 -0.97 10.47 -14.97
N GLY A 286 -0.66 11.20 -16.04
CA GLY A 286 -1.38 12.42 -16.41
C GLY A 286 -2.87 12.16 -16.63
N ILE A 287 -3.21 11.13 -17.41
CA ILE A 287 -4.59 10.69 -17.66
C ILE A 287 -5.26 10.27 -16.33
N TYR A 288 -4.62 9.41 -15.55
CA TYR A 288 -5.12 8.94 -14.27
C TYR A 288 -5.42 10.10 -13.31
N SER A 289 -4.57 11.12 -13.27
CA SER A 289 -4.80 12.29 -12.41
C SER A 289 -6.07 13.07 -12.78
N ILE A 290 -6.44 13.10 -14.07
CA ILE A 290 -7.68 13.72 -14.53
C ILE A 290 -8.86 12.82 -14.16
N GLU A 291 -8.78 11.52 -14.46
CA GLU A 291 -9.82 10.53 -14.11
C GLU A 291 -10.11 10.55 -12.58
N TYR A 292 -9.07 10.58 -11.75
CA TYR A 292 -9.22 10.64 -10.30
C TYR A 292 -9.87 11.94 -9.82
N LYS A 293 -9.51 13.09 -10.42
CA LYS A 293 -10.14 14.37 -10.10
C LYS A 293 -11.64 14.32 -10.40
N LEU A 294 -12.02 13.81 -11.57
CA LEU A 294 -13.43 13.64 -11.96
C LEU A 294 -14.19 12.74 -11.00
N TYR A 295 -13.57 11.62 -10.61
CA TYR A 295 -14.15 10.70 -9.62
C TYR A 295 -14.41 11.38 -8.28
N VAL A 296 -13.47 12.21 -7.80
CA VAL A 296 -13.64 12.97 -6.56
C VAL A 296 -14.76 14.01 -6.70
N GLU A 297 -14.81 14.74 -7.82
CA GLU A 297 -15.86 15.73 -8.09
C GLU A 297 -17.25 15.07 -8.16
N GLU A 298 -17.36 13.92 -8.81
CA GLU A 298 -18.61 13.15 -8.89
C GLU A 298 -19.05 12.66 -7.51
N LYS A 299 -18.12 12.11 -6.71
CA LYS A 299 -18.40 11.74 -5.32
C LYS A 299 -18.89 12.92 -4.49
N TYR A 300 -18.27 14.08 -4.67
CA TYR A 300 -18.64 15.31 -3.97
C TYR A 300 -20.04 15.78 -4.35
N ILE A 301 -20.37 15.78 -5.65
CA ILE A 301 -21.73 16.06 -6.15
C ILE A 301 -22.74 15.07 -5.58
N ASN A 302 -22.43 13.77 -5.63
CA ASN A 302 -23.33 12.71 -5.16
C ASN A 302 -23.59 12.80 -3.65
N TYR A 303 -22.57 13.16 -2.86
CA TYR A 303 -22.75 13.46 -1.44
C TYR A 303 -23.84 14.54 -1.24
N TRP A 304 -23.73 15.68 -1.93
CA TRP A 304 -24.71 16.75 -1.80
C TRP A 304 -26.10 16.39 -2.33
N LYS A 305 -26.18 15.59 -3.40
CA LYS A 305 -27.47 15.05 -3.89
C LYS A 305 -28.16 14.20 -2.82
N MET A 306 -27.41 13.38 -2.08
CA MET A 306 -27.97 12.59 -0.98
C MET A 306 -28.41 13.46 0.21
N GLN A 307 -27.67 14.53 0.52
CA GLN A 307 -28.01 15.44 1.61
C GLN A 307 -29.15 16.42 1.27
N ILE A 308 -29.58 16.50 0.00
CA ILE A 308 -30.56 17.48 -0.46
C ILE A 308 -31.91 17.39 0.27
N LYS A 309 -32.30 16.20 0.73
CA LYS A 309 -33.53 16.00 1.52
C LYS A 309 -33.43 16.54 2.95
N LEU A 310 -32.23 16.66 3.53
CA LEU A 310 -32.07 17.31 4.83
C LEU A 310 -32.36 18.81 4.75
N LEU A 311 -32.32 19.39 3.54
CA LEU A 311 -32.56 20.80 3.30
C LEU A 311 -34.03 21.19 3.46
N SER A 312 -34.98 20.29 3.16
CA SER A 312 -36.41 20.54 3.42
C SER A 312 -36.72 20.65 4.91
N ASN A 313 -35.95 19.96 5.77
CA ASN A 313 -36.10 20.07 7.23
C ASN A 313 -35.64 21.43 7.78
N ILE A 314 -34.87 22.21 7.01
CA ILE A 314 -34.46 23.56 7.42
C ILE A 314 -35.69 24.48 7.42
N GLU A 315 -36.62 24.33 6.48
CA GLU A 315 -37.86 25.13 6.40
C GLU A 315 -38.71 25.01 7.68
N GLU A 316 -38.96 23.79 8.14
CA GLU A 316 -39.66 23.56 9.41
C GLU A 316 -38.89 24.13 10.62
N LYS A 317 -37.55 24.14 10.56
CA LYS A 317 -36.71 24.71 11.61
C LYS A 317 -36.69 26.24 11.58
N ILE A 318 -36.82 26.89 10.43
CA ILE A 318 -36.94 28.36 10.32
C ILE A 318 -38.21 28.85 11.00
N GLN A 319 -39.33 28.14 10.85
CA GLN A 319 -40.56 28.48 11.57
C GLN A 319 -40.33 28.45 13.10
N LYS A 320 -39.50 27.52 13.59
CA LYS A 320 -39.10 27.44 15.00
C LYS A 320 -38.05 28.49 15.39
N PHE A 321 -37.24 29.00 14.45
CA PHE A 321 -36.23 30.03 14.70
C PHE A 321 -36.88 31.32 15.24
N THR A 322 -38.09 31.66 14.80
CA THR A 322 -38.83 32.81 15.34
C THR A 322 -39.04 32.77 16.86
N LYS A 323 -39.03 31.58 17.49
CA LYS A 323 -39.16 31.43 18.94
C LYS A 323 -37.97 32.00 19.72
N ILE A 324 -36.82 32.16 19.07
CA ILE A 324 -35.64 32.74 19.73
C ILE A 324 -35.73 34.28 19.82
N ARG A 325 -36.69 34.91 19.13
CA ARG A 325 -36.85 36.38 19.10
C ARG A 325 -36.92 36.99 20.51
N GLN A 326 -37.53 36.27 21.46
CA GLN A 326 -37.62 36.71 22.86
C GLN A 326 -36.27 36.83 23.60
N PHE A 327 -35.19 36.31 23.01
CA PHE A 327 -33.84 36.31 23.58
C PHE A 327 -32.88 37.24 22.85
N LEU A 328 -33.33 37.93 21.79
CA LEU A 328 -32.50 38.77 20.93
C LEU A 328 -33.07 40.19 20.85
N THR A 329 -32.22 41.19 20.56
CA THR A 329 -32.71 42.50 20.15
C THR A 329 -33.36 42.43 18.77
N GLU A 330 -34.20 43.41 18.44
CA GLU A 330 -34.87 43.45 17.13
C GLU A 330 -33.87 43.50 15.97
N GLU A 331 -32.80 44.27 16.10
CA GLU A 331 -31.71 44.35 15.13
C GLU A 331 -30.99 42.99 14.97
N GLN A 332 -30.56 42.37 16.07
CA GLN A 332 -29.89 41.07 16.05
C GLN A 332 -30.77 39.96 15.45
N PHE A 333 -32.06 39.97 15.79
CA PHE A 333 -33.01 39.03 15.23
C PHE A 333 -33.18 39.23 13.73
N ASN A 334 -33.35 40.47 13.28
CA ASN A 334 -33.54 40.79 11.86
C ASN A 334 -32.29 40.44 11.03
N ASP A 335 -31.10 40.68 11.54
CA ASP A 335 -29.84 40.32 10.88
C ASP A 335 -29.71 38.79 10.71
N LEU A 336 -29.91 38.03 11.80
CA LEU A 336 -29.82 36.58 11.74
C LEU A 336 -30.94 35.96 10.90
N TYR A 337 -32.14 36.51 10.98
CA TYR A 337 -33.30 36.03 10.24
C TYR A 337 -33.18 36.30 8.73
N SER A 338 -32.66 37.48 8.35
CA SER A 338 -32.42 37.82 6.94
C SER A 338 -31.34 36.93 6.32
N LEU A 339 -30.24 36.68 7.05
CA LEU A 339 -29.18 35.77 6.60
C LEU A 339 -29.68 34.34 6.47
N LEU A 340 -30.44 33.85 7.46
CA LEU A 340 -31.05 32.52 7.43
C LEU A 340 -32.01 32.36 6.24
N THR A 341 -32.81 33.39 5.97
CA THR A 341 -33.76 33.42 4.84
C THR A 341 -33.03 33.45 3.50
N SER A 342 -31.93 34.20 3.38
CA SER A 342 -31.09 34.23 2.18
C SER A 342 -30.48 32.86 1.88
N VAL A 343 -29.88 32.23 2.89
CA VAL A 343 -29.32 30.87 2.78
C VAL A 343 -30.39 29.85 2.41
N TYR A 344 -31.58 29.95 3.04
CA TYR A 344 -32.72 29.10 2.72
C TYR A 344 -33.17 29.24 1.26
N ASN A 345 -33.36 30.47 0.78
CA ASN A 345 -33.77 30.73 -0.59
C ASN A 345 -32.76 30.15 -1.60
N HIS A 346 -31.46 30.34 -1.34
CA HIS A 346 -30.41 29.78 -2.18
C HIS A 346 -30.45 28.24 -2.24
N ILE A 347 -30.56 27.60 -1.08
CA ILE A 347 -30.71 26.15 -0.95
C ILE A 347 -31.97 25.63 -1.66
N SER A 348 -33.10 26.33 -1.49
CA SER A 348 -34.40 25.99 -2.10
C SER A 348 -34.37 26.09 -3.62
N LEU A 349 -33.68 27.09 -4.18
CA LEU A 349 -33.47 27.22 -5.62
C LEU A 349 -32.72 26.01 -6.18
N ILE A 350 -31.61 25.60 -5.54
CA ILE A 350 -30.84 24.42 -5.96
C ILE A 350 -31.67 23.14 -5.82
N TYR A 351 -32.45 23.00 -4.74
CA TYR A 351 -33.35 21.85 -4.55
C TYR A 351 -34.40 21.74 -5.68
N ARG A 352 -35.01 22.86 -6.07
CA ARG A 352 -36.03 22.90 -7.13
C ARG A 352 -35.47 22.56 -8.52
N GLN A 353 -34.20 22.85 -8.77
CA GLN A 353 -33.53 22.54 -10.04
C GLN A 353 -33.31 21.03 -10.25
N LYS A 354 -33.42 20.19 -9.20
CA LYS A 354 -33.29 18.71 -9.22
C LYS A 354 -31.94 18.16 -9.74
N HIS A 355 -31.07 19.01 -10.24
CA HIS A 355 -29.72 18.69 -10.68
C HIS A 355 -28.73 19.56 -9.92
N ILE A 356 -27.85 18.92 -9.16
CA ILE A 356 -26.73 19.58 -8.49
C ILE A 356 -25.49 19.41 -9.38
N ASN A 357 -24.93 20.51 -9.85
CA ASN A 357 -23.63 20.54 -10.51
C ASN A 357 -22.50 20.79 -9.47
N LEU A 358 -21.25 20.87 -9.94
CA LEU A 358 -20.11 21.06 -9.04
C LEU A 358 -20.12 22.43 -8.33
N ASP A 359 -20.51 23.49 -9.03
CA ASP A 359 -20.59 24.84 -8.47
C ASP A 359 -21.68 24.94 -7.41
N ASP A 360 -22.82 24.30 -7.65
CA ASP A 360 -23.91 24.15 -6.68
C ASP A 360 -23.43 23.39 -5.43
N ALA A 361 -22.62 22.35 -5.60
CA ALA A 361 -22.04 21.60 -4.49
C ALA A 361 -21.07 22.46 -3.65
N TYR A 362 -20.31 23.37 -4.28
CA TYR A 362 -19.46 24.33 -3.56
C TYR A 362 -20.28 25.42 -2.87
N SER A 363 -21.32 25.95 -3.52
CA SER A 363 -22.19 26.98 -2.94
C SER A 363 -23.01 26.43 -1.77
N LEU A 364 -23.46 25.17 -1.83
CA LEU A 364 -24.10 24.47 -0.72
C LEU A 364 -23.15 24.37 0.47
N LYS A 365 -21.90 23.96 0.28
CA LYS A 365 -20.91 23.93 1.38
C LYS A 365 -20.76 25.30 2.06
N LYS A 366 -20.69 26.38 1.28
CA LYS A 366 -20.64 27.74 1.82
C LYS A 366 -21.90 28.05 2.65
N SER A 367 -23.07 27.73 2.11
CA SER A 367 -24.36 27.92 2.77
C SER A 367 -24.47 27.18 4.11
N PHE A 368 -23.95 25.95 4.21
CA PHE A 368 -23.90 25.22 5.48
C PHE A 368 -22.95 25.86 6.50
N ASN A 369 -21.84 26.44 6.06
CA ASN A 369 -20.96 27.20 6.96
C ASN A 369 -21.66 28.46 7.47
N ASP A 370 -22.43 29.15 6.62
CA ASP A 370 -23.21 30.32 7.02
C ASP A 370 -24.28 29.95 8.07
N ILE A 371 -24.96 28.80 7.91
CA ILE A 371 -25.88 28.24 8.93
C ILE A 371 -25.14 27.99 10.25
N ARG A 372 -23.95 27.40 10.21
CA ARG A 372 -23.14 27.18 11.42
C ARG A 372 -22.82 28.50 12.13
N ASN A 373 -22.41 29.52 11.37
CA ASN A 373 -22.13 30.84 11.92
C ASN A 373 -23.39 31.49 12.55
N ILE A 374 -24.57 31.33 11.93
CA ILE A 374 -25.84 31.79 12.50
C ILE A 374 -26.10 31.11 13.86
N ILE A 375 -25.91 29.79 13.95
CA ILE A 375 -26.09 29.03 15.19
C ILE A 375 -25.12 29.53 16.28
N ASP A 376 -23.85 29.69 15.94
CA ASP A 376 -22.83 30.15 16.88
C ASP A 376 -23.12 31.57 17.40
N ASN A 377 -23.53 32.49 16.52
CA ASN A 377 -23.91 33.84 16.92
C ASN A 377 -25.18 33.86 17.77
N THR A 378 -26.18 33.05 17.40
CA THR A 378 -27.41 32.88 18.19
C THR A 378 -27.09 32.42 19.60
N ASN A 379 -26.24 31.40 19.75
CA ASN A 379 -25.83 30.87 21.05
C ASN A 379 -25.13 31.93 21.91
N LYS A 380 -24.24 32.73 21.30
CA LYS A 380 -23.57 33.85 22.00
C LYS A 380 -24.58 34.87 22.51
N TYR A 381 -25.52 35.30 21.68
CA TYR A 381 -26.53 36.29 22.08
C TYR A 381 -27.45 35.75 23.19
N ILE A 382 -27.89 34.50 23.09
CA ILE A 382 -28.70 33.86 24.13
C ILE A 382 -27.92 33.79 25.45
N ALA A 383 -26.66 33.37 25.44
CA ALA A 383 -25.83 33.30 26.64
C ALA A 383 -25.68 34.67 27.32
N ASN A 384 -25.47 35.73 26.54
CA ASN A 384 -25.39 37.10 27.06
C ASN A 384 -26.73 37.57 27.66
N SER A 385 -27.85 37.30 26.97
CA SER A 385 -29.19 37.66 27.47
C SER A 385 -29.53 36.98 28.81
N PHE A 386 -29.15 35.71 28.98
CA PHE A 386 -29.32 35.01 30.26
C PHE A 386 -28.44 35.61 31.37
N ALA A 387 -27.20 35.97 31.07
CA ALA A 387 -26.32 36.63 32.04
C ALA A 387 -26.92 37.96 32.54
N GLU A 388 -27.47 38.78 31.63
CA GLU A 388 -28.13 40.05 31.97
C GLU A 388 -29.37 39.84 32.84
N LYS A 389 -30.22 38.85 32.51
CA LYS A 389 -31.41 38.52 33.30
C LYS A 389 -31.06 38.08 34.73
N ILE A 390 -30.04 37.24 34.90
CA ILE A 390 -29.56 36.78 36.22
C ILE A 390 -29.06 37.97 37.05
N VAL A 391 -28.34 38.91 36.44
CA VAL A 391 -27.88 40.13 37.12
C VAL A 391 -29.07 40.99 37.58
N LEU A 392 -30.09 41.15 36.72
CA LEU A 392 -31.31 41.89 37.05
C LEU A 392 -32.12 41.25 38.17
N GLU A 393 -32.29 39.92 38.16
CA GLU A 393 -32.99 39.18 39.23
C GLU A 393 -32.25 39.27 40.57
N ASN A 394 -30.93 39.10 40.55
CA ASN A 394 -30.11 39.26 41.75
C ASN A 394 -30.17 40.69 42.30
N LYS A 395 -30.20 41.71 41.43
CA LYS A 395 -30.37 43.11 41.84
C LYS A 395 -31.70 43.34 42.56
N LYS A 396 -32.82 42.81 42.03
CA LYS A 396 -34.14 42.90 42.67
C LYS A 396 -34.19 42.25 44.05
N ASN A 397 -33.58 41.08 44.20
CA ASN A 397 -33.51 40.38 45.49
C ASN A 397 -32.70 41.17 46.54
N ILE A 398 -31.59 41.76 46.13
CA ILE A 398 -30.76 42.61 47.00
C ILE A 398 -31.53 43.87 47.45
N ASP A 399 -32.24 44.53 46.54
CA ASP A 399 -33.04 45.72 46.87
C ASP A 399 -34.19 45.40 47.84
N PHE A 400 -34.82 44.23 47.69
CA PHE A 400 -35.81 43.73 48.65
C PHE A 400 -35.23 43.58 50.06
N ILE A 401 -34.02 43.01 50.19
CA ILE A 401 -33.33 42.85 51.47
C ILE A 401 -33.04 44.21 52.12
N TYR A 402 -32.49 45.18 51.36
CA TYR A 402 -32.20 46.51 51.91
C TYR A 402 -33.45 47.25 52.39
N ASN A 403 -34.56 47.15 51.66
CA ASN A 403 -35.83 47.74 52.07
C ASN A 403 -36.32 47.16 53.40
N ASN A 404 -36.26 45.85 53.59
CA ASN A 404 -36.66 45.22 54.85
C ASN A 404 -35.77 45.64 56.03
N ILE A 405 -34.46 45.78 55.82
CA ILE A 405 -33.53 46.27 56.84
C ILE A 405 -33.90 47.70 57.24
N ILE A 406 -34.21 48.57 56.28
CA ILE A 406 -34.58 49.97 56.55
C ILE A 406 -35.93 50.07 57.27
N LEU A 407 -36.94 49.31 56.84
CA LEU A 407 -38.23 49.25 57.54
C LEU A 407 -38.02 48.81 59.00
N TRP A 408 -37.22 47.76 59.21
CA TRP A 408 -36.89 47.31 60.56
C TRP A 408 -36.18 48.39 61.38
N MET A 409 -35.24 49.13 60.78
CA MET A 409 -34.58 50.26 61.47
C MET A 409 -35.56 51.39 61.80
N GLN A 410 -36.54 51.68 60.93
CA GLN A 410 -37.57 52.70 61.17
C GLN A 410 -38.43 52.33 62.38
N ASP A 411 -38.91 51.09 62.46
CA ASP A 411 -39.74 50.61 63.57
C ASP A 411 -38.99 50.70 64.92
N ASN A 412 -37.68 50.46 64.89
CA ASN A 412 -36.82 50.41 66.07
C ASN A 412 -36.06 51.72 66.34
N TYR A 413 -36.30 52.76 65.53
CA TYR A 413 -35.56 54.03 65.63
C TYR A 413 -35.76 54.73 66.99
N HIS A 414 -36.92 54.52 67.61
CA HIS A 414 -37.24 55.07 68.94
C HIS A 414 -36.23 54.67 70.03
N LEU A 415 -35.45 53.60 69.82
CA LEU A 415 -34.47 53.11 70.77
C LEU A 415 -33.28 54.04 70.93
N ILE A 416 -32.79 54.68 69.87
CA ILE A 416 -31.59 55.53 69.94
C ILE A 416 -31.92 56.96 70.36
N GLU A 417 -30.93 57.72 70.86
CA GLU A 417 -31.10 59.16 71.12
C GLU A 417 -31.50 59.91 69.85
N ASN A 418 -32.61 60.66 69.94
CA ASN A 418 -33.13 61.49 68.86
C ASN A 418 -32.20 62.69 68.68
N ASN A 419 -31.15 62.53 67.88
CA ASN A 419 -30.34 63.63 67.38
C ASN A 419 -30.57 63.76 65.86
N ASN A 420 -30.71 65.00 65.37
CA ASN A 420 -30.95 65.35 63.97
C ASN A 420 -29.98 64.63 63.01
N ALA A 421 -28.74 64.37 63.43
CA ALA A 421 -27.75 63.66 62.61
C ALA A 421 -28.18 62.21 62.25
N ASN A 422 -28.70 61.43 63.21
CA ASN A 422 -29.10 60.04 62.95
C ASN A 422 -30.39 59.99 62.11
N PHE A 423 -31.28 60.97 62.29
CA PHE A 423 -32.54 61.04 61.56
C PHE A 423 -32.31 61.46 60.10
N ASN A 424 -31.42 62.44 59.89
CA ASN A 424 -30.98 62.83 58.56
C ASN A 424 -30.23 61.68 57.85
N LEU A 425 -29.49 60.86 58.58
CA LEU A 425 -28.82 59.66 58.02
C LEU A 425 -29.82 58.55 57.65
N LEU A 426 -30.90 58.36 58.43
CA LEU A 426 -31.99 57.45 58.07
C LEU A 426 -32.74 57.93 56.82
N ILE A 427 -33.02 59.24 56.73
CA ILE A 427 -33.64 59.87 55.56
C ILE A 427 -32.71 59.80 54.35
N SER A 428 -31.40 60.01 54.50
CA SER A 428 -30.43 59.92 53.40
C SER A 428 -30.36 58.49 52.87
N VAL A 429 -30.25 57.49 53.75
CA VAL A 429 -30.28 56.06 53.38
C VAL A 429 -31.59 55.69 52.67
N GLN A 430 -32.74 56.20 53.12
CA GLN A 430 -34.04 55.95 52.48
C GLN A 430 -34.18 56.65 51.12
N ASN A 431 -33.67 57.88 50.97
CA ASN A 431 -33.70 58.64 49.73
C ASN A 431 -32.70 58.10 48.69
N GLU A 432 -31.54 57.61 49.14
CA GLU A 432 -30.54 56.98 48.28
C GLU A 432 -31.10 55.73 47.60
N ILE A 433 -31.91 54.91 48.28
CA ILE A 433 -32.62 53.80 47.64
C ILE A 433 -33.61 54.28 46.57
N LYS A 434 -34.34 55.39 46.82
CA LYS A 434 -35.30 55.95 45.85
C LYS A 434 -34.61 56.59 44.64
N ASN A 435 -33.39 57.10 44.79
CA ASN A 435 -32.64 57.83 43.76
C ASN A 435 -31.54 56.99 43.06
N LYS A 436 -31.53 55.66 43.25
CA LYS A 436 -30.52 54.70 42.73
C LYS A 436 -30.31 54.67 41.21
N ASN A 437 -31.13 55.37 40.43
CA ASN A 437 -30.99 55.46 38.96
C ASN A 437 -30.13 56.64 38.50
N ASN A 438 -29.60 57.46 39.42
CA ASN A 438 -28.70 58.55 39.08
C ASN A 438 -27.23 58.08 39.11
N ASP A 439 -26.44 58.50 38.11
CA ASP A 439 -25.02 58.15 37.94
C ASP A 439 -24.10 58.60 39.11
N ALA A 440 -24.62 59.41 40.04
CA ALA A 440 -23.91 59.90 41.23
C ALA A 440 -24.06 58.99 42.47
N TYR A 441 -24.62 57.78 42.33
CA TYR A 441 -24.82 56.84 43.43
C TYR A 441 -23.51 56.15 43.86
N ASP A 442 -22.90 56.62 44.95
CA ASP A 442 -21.78 55.90 45.59
C ASP A 442 -22.31 54.78 46.50
N LYS A 443 -22.29 53.56 45.96
CA LYS A 443 -22.75 52.35 46.65
C LYS A 443 -22.02 52.10 47.98
N ASN A 444 -20.74 52.45 48.07
CA ASN A 444 -19.94 52.16 49.26
C ASN A 444 -20.36 53.08 50.41
N ILE A 445 -20.55 54.38 50.12
CA ILE A 445 -21.04 55.36 51.10
C ILE A 445 -22.43 54.96 51.62
N PHE A 446 -23.33 54.54 50.73
CA PHE A 446 -24.66 54.03 51.12
C PHE A 446 -24.55 52.84 52.09
N LEU A 447 -23.72 51.84 51.76
CA LEU A 447 -23.56 50.64 52.58
C LEU A 447 -22.94 50.94 53.94
N ASP A 448 -21.93 51.81 53.98
CA ASP A 448 -21.27 52.21 55.23
C ASP A 448 -22.26 52.93 56.16
N ASN A 449 -23.07 53.84 55.62
CA ASN A 449 -24.12 54.53 56.37
C ASN A 449 -25.21 53.56 56.87
N LEU A 450 -25.66 52.64 56.01
CA LEU A 450 -26.65 51.62 56.35
C LEU A 450 -26.15 50.72 57.49
N ILE A 451 -24.93 50.20 57.37
CA ILE A 451 -24.30 49.31 58.37
C ILE A 451 -24.09 50.06 59.69
N HIS A 452 -23.60 51.30 59.63
CA HIS A 452 -23.35 52.11 60.81
C HIS A 452 -24.63 52.35 61.62
N LEU A 453 -25.70 52.79 60.95
CA LEU A 453 -26.99 53.06 61.60
C LEU A 453 -27.64 51.78 62.11
N PHE A 454 -27.66 50.72 61.30
CA PHE A 454 -28.20 49.42 61.69
C PHE A 454 -27.49 48.88 62.94
N SER A 455 -26.16 48.90 62.95
CA SER A 455 -25.37 48.41 64.09
C SER A 455 -25.68 49.15 65.38
N LYS A 456 -25.92 50.47 65.29
CA LYS A 456 -26.27 51.30 66.44
C LYS A 456 -27.66 50.97 67.00
N ILE A 457 -28.68 50.95 66.13
CA ILE A 457 -30.07 50.62 66.52
C ILE A 457 -30.15 49.19 67.04
N PHE A 458 -29.50 48.25 66.36
CA PHE A 458 -29.52 46.83 66.72
C PHE A 458 -28.80 46.55 68.03
N LYS A 459 -27.67 47.24 68.31
CA LYS A 459 -26.99 47.15 69.61
C LYS A 459 -27.92 47.55 70.76
N ASP A 460 -28.63 48.68 70.63
CA ASP A 460 -29.54 49.16 71.67
C ASP A 460 -30.78 48.27 71.81
N TYR A 461 -31.32 47.77 70.68
CA TYR A 461 -32.38 46.76 70.66
C TYR A 461 -31.99 45.49 71.43
N LEU A 462 -30.77 44.99 71.23
CA LEU A 462 -30.25 43.85 71.97
C LEU A 462 -30.17 44.16 73.47
N TYR A 463 -29.63 45.31 73.87
CA TYR A 463 -29.55 45.65 75.29
C TYR A 463 -30.93 45.76 75.94
N VAL A 464 -31.93 46.37 75.28
CA VAL A 464 -33.30 46.42 75.79
C VAL A 464 -33.85 45.02 76.03
N ASN A 465 -33.71 44.12 75.06
CA ASN A 465 -34.19 42.75 75.18
C ASN A 465 -33.45 41.96 76.26
N MET A 466 -32.13 42.15 76.40
CA MET A 466 -31.33 41.52 77.43
C MET A 466 -31.70 42.04 78.83
N ILE A 467 -31.90 43.35 79.00
CA ILE A 467 -32.37 43.93 80.26
C ILE A 467 -33.72 43.35 80.60
N LYS A 468 -34.69 43.37 79.68
CA LYS A 468 -36.04 42.84 79.89
C LYS A 468 -35.99 41.36 80.30
N SER A 469 -35.22 40.55 79.59
CA SER A 469 -35.09 39.11 79.89
C SER A 469 -34.50 38.85 81.27
N ILE A 470 -33.50 39.64 81.69
CA ILE A 470 -32.92 39.52 83.03
C ILE A 470 -33.91 40.04 84.08
N TYR A 471 -34.58 41.14 83.79
CA TYR A 471 -35.57 41.75 84.68
C TYR A 471 -36.70 40.76 84.96
N ASP A 472 -37.35 40.22 83.93
CA ASP A 472 -38.44 39.25 84.05
C ASP A 472 -38.02 38.01 84.86
N LYS A 473 -36.75 37.58 84.72
CA LYS A 473 -36.22 36.42 85.42
C LYS A 473 -35.98 36.66 86.92
N TYR A 474 -35.54 37.85 87.32
CA TYR A 474 -35.08 38.11 88.69
C TYR A 474 -36.03 38.99 89.51
N VAL A 475 -36.96 39.72 88.91
CA VAL A 475 -37.85 40.66 89.62
C VAL A 475 -38.53 40.04 90.83
N PHE A 476 -39.07 38.82 90.70
CA PHE A 476 -39.80 38.14 91.79
C PHE A 476 -38.92 37.77 92.98
N GLU A 477 -37.63 37.47 92.78
CA GLU A 477 -36.72 37.10 93.86
C GLU A 477 -36.31 38.30 94.74
N TYR A 478 -36.48 39.54 94.26
CA TYR A 478 -35.94 40.73 94.91
C TYR A 478 -36.94 41.87 95.11
N VAL A 479 -38.24 41.62 94.93
CA VAL A 479 -39.29 42.66 95.10
C VAL A 479 -39.18 43.40 96.44
N ASN A 480 -38.75 42.71 97.50
CA ASN A 480 -38.63 43.26 98.86
C ASN A 480 -37.19 43.60 99.26
N ASN A 481 -36.24 43.64 98.32
CA ASN A 481 -34.85 43.98 98.61
C ASN A 481 -34.60 45.47 98.33
N ASP A 482 -34.38 46.26 99.38
CA ASP A 482 -34.16 47.71 99.26
C ASP A 482 -33.01 48.07 98.31
N LYS A 483 -31.94 47.25 98.24
CA LYS A 483 -30.83 47.47 97.30
C LYS A 483 -31.25 47.23 95.85
N PHE A 484 -32.14 46.29 95.60
CA PHE A 484 -32.68 46.04 94.26
C PHE A 484 -33.61 47.18 93.83
N ILE A 485 -34.43 47.72 94.73
CA ILE A 485 -35.28 48.88 94.44
C ILE A 485 -34.42 50.09 94.02
N ILE A 486 -33.37 50.40 94.76
CA ILE A 486 -32.44 51.49 94.42
C ILE A 486 -31.78 51.26 93.04
N ILE A 487 -31.37 50.01 92.75
CA ILE A 487 -30.74 49.68 91.47
C ILE A 487 -31.75 49.67 90.32
N LYS A 488 -32.99 49.26 90.57
CA LYS A 488 -34.09 49.38 89.62
C LYS A 488 -34.30 50.83 89.23
N ASP A 489 -34.34 51.77 90.18
CA ASP A 489 -34.49 53.20 89.85
C ASP A 489 -33.33 53.71 88.99
N VAL A 490 -32.10 53.23 89.25
CA VAL A 490 -30.93 53.54 88.41
C VAL A 490 -31.06 52.94 87.00
N ILE A 491 -31.57 51.72 86.88
CA ILE A 491 -31.82 51.05 85.60
C ILE A 491 -32.91 51.79 84.83
N ASP A 492 -34.05 52.06 85.45
CA ASP A 492 -35.20 52.73 84.85
C ASP A 492 -34.82 54.15 84.39
N LYS A 493 -34.02 54.87 85.18
CA LYS A 493 -33.45 56.17 84.77
C LYS A 493 -32.52 56.05 83.56
N ASN A 494 -31.66 55.03 83.52
CA ASN A 494 -30.77 54.81 82.39
C ASN A 494 -31.53 54.36 81.12
N ILE A 495 -32.58 53.54 81.26
CA ILE A 495 -33.49 53.18 80.16
C ILE A 495 -34.22 54.42 79.63
N ALA A 496 -34.79 55.24 80.52
CA ALA A 496 -35.48 56.47 80.16
C ALA A 496 -34.56 57.47 79.43
N THR A 497 -33.27 57.45 79.75
CA THR A 497 -32.23 58.25 79.08
C THR A 497 -31.51 57.51 77.95
N LYS A 498 -32.04 56.35 77.52
CA LYS A 498 -31.54 55.53 76.40
C LYS A 498 -30.10 55.03 76.54
N LYS A 499 -29.58 54.98 77.77
CA LYS A 499 -28.27 54.43 78.14
C LYS A 499 -28.39 52.95 78.50
N TYR A 500 -28.83 52.13 77.54
CA TYR A 500 -29.18 50.73 77.81
C TYR A 500 -27.98 49.86 78.18
N ASP A 501 -26.80 50.13 77.63
CA ASP A 501 -25.57 49.42 78.02
C ASP A 501 -25.22 49.66 79.51
N PHE A 502 -25.36 50.89 79.99
CA PHE A 502 -25.19 51.24 81.41
C PHE A 502 -26.29 50.63 82.29
N ALA A 503 -27.54 50.64 81.82
CA ALA A 503 -28.66 49.99 82.50
C ALA A 503 -28.40 48.49 82.66
N PHE A 504 -28.04 47.81 81.57
CA PHE A 504 -27.68 46.40 81.56
C PHE A 504 -26.50 46.09 82.48
N ASN A 505 -25.41 46.87 82.39
CA ASN A 505 -24.23 46.67 83.23
C ASN A 505 -24.52 46.87 84.72
N SER A 506 -25.42 47.80 85.06
CA SER A 506 -25.85 48.03 86.44
C SER A 506 -26.65 46.84 86.97
N LEU A 507 -27.57 46.32 86.15
CA LEU A 507 -28.37 45.14 86.46
C LEU A 507 -27.48 43.90 86.64
N VAL A 508 -26.55 43.66 85.71
CA VAL A 508 -25.62 42.53 85.78
C VAL A 508 -24.66 42.66 86.97
N LYS A 509 -24.14 43.85 87.27
CA LYS A 509 -23.26 44.07 88.44
C LYS A 509 -23.98 43.78 89.75
N PHE A 510 -25.25 44.13 89.87
CA PHE A 510 -26.05 43.77 91.03
C PHE A 510 -26.14 42.25 91.19
N ILE A 511 -26.52 41.56 90.12
CA ILE A 511 -26.69 40.10 90.12
C ILE A 511 -25.35 39.40 90.39
N LYS A 512 -24.23 39.93 89.89
CA LYS A 512 -22.88 39.36 90.08
C LYS A 512 -22.21 39.68 91.41
N ARG A 513 -22.61 40.74 92.13
CA ARG A 513 -22.08 41.09 93.47
C ARG A 513 -22.76 40.33 94.61
N ARG A 514 -23.45 39.25 94.25
CA ARG A 514 -23.93 38.22 95.18
C ARG A 514 -22.79 37.34 95.64
#